data_AF-B2D2C8-F1
#
_entry.id   AF-B2D2C8-F1
#
_cell.length_a   1.000
_cell.length_b   1.000
_cell.length_c   1.000
_cell.angle_alpha   90.00
_cell.angle_beta   90.00
_cell.angle_gamma   90.00
#
_symmetry.space_group_name_H-M   'P 1'
#
loop_
_entity.id
_entity.type
_entity.pdbx_description
1 polymer ?
#
loop_
_entity_poly.entity_id
_entity_poly.type
_entity_poly.pdbx_seq_one_letter_code
_entity_poly.pdbx_strand_id
1 'polypeptide(L)'
;MKAAILLALASLALVAGQEYPCERKNRPSGQKDCSYYCQLNGKWELGKYQNNIPCDYSSSNDGICLEGLCYNKDTVKPGSNPGGRNQPADEGGDEEWDRK
;
A
#
# COMPACT_ATOMS: atom_id res chain seq x y z
N MET A 1 -14.77 44.34 -26.09
CA MET A 1 -15.28 43.93 -24.76
C MET A 1 -14.51 42.68 -24.32
N LYS A 2 -14.35 42.51 -23.01
CA LYS A 2 -13.32 41.74 -22.30
C LYS A 2 -13.27 40.25 -22.67
N ALA A 3 -12.11 39.74 -23.08
CA ALA A 3 -11.86 38.29 -23.14
C ALA A 3 -11.38 37.83 -21.76
N ALA A 4 -12.24 37.10 -21.04
CA ALA A 4 -11.87 36.49 -19.77
C ALA A 4 -11.16 35.16 -20.07
N ILE A 5 -9.83 35.15 -19.95
CA ILE A 5 -9.04 33.93 -20.07
C ILE A 5 -9.12 33.21 -18.72
N LEU A 6 -9.96 32.18 -18.64
CA LEU A 6 -10.02 31.28 -17.50
C LEU A 6 -8.78 30.37 -17.54
N LEU A 7 -7.78 30.69 -16.72
CA LEU A 7 -6.64 29.78 -16.46
C LEU A 7 -7.12 28.66 -15.54
N ALA A 8 -7.51 27.52 -16.13
CA ALA A 8 -7.73 26.30 -15.38
C ALA A 8 -6.37 25.71 -14.98
N LEU A 9 -5.99 25.88 -13.71
CA LEU A 9 -4.84 25.21 -13.11
C LEU A 9 -5.19 23.73 -12.91
N ALA A 10 -4.87 22.89 -13.90
CA ALA A 10 -4.94 21.45 -13.75
C ALA A 10 -3.76 20.97 -12.89
N SER A 11 -4.00 20.69 -11.61
CA SER A 11 -3.03 20.03 -10.74
C SER A 11 -2.87 18.57 -11.17
N LEU A 12 -1.80 18.27 -11.93
CA LEU A 12 -1.36 16.89 -12.16
C LEU A 12 -0.83 16.32 -10.83
N ALA A 13 -1.66 15.58 -10.11
CA ALA A 13 -1.18 14.72 -9.05
C ALA A 13 -0.45 13.53 -9.69
N LEU A 14 0.89 13.52 -9.64
CA LEU A 14 1.67 12.32 -9.90
C LEU A 14 1.36 11.32 -8.79
N VAL A 15 0.53 10.33 -9.08
CA VAL A 15 0.35 9.15 -8.21
C VAL A 15 1.59 8.29 -8.36
N ALA A 16 2.64 8.61 -7.59
CA ALA A 16 3.78 7.72 -7.45
C ALA A 16 3.31 6.51 -6.65
N GLY A 17 3.19 5.35 -7.31
CA GLY A 17 2.98 4.08 -6.63
C GLY A 17 4.11 3.83 -5.63
N GLN A 18 3.82 3.18 -4.51
CA GLN A 18 4.83 2.93 -3.49
C GLN A 18 5.92 2.01 -4.04
N GLU A 19 7.10 2.57 -4.29
CA GLU A 19 8.28 1.81 -4.68
C GLU A 19 8.96 1.20 -3.44
N TYR A 20 9.54 0.02 -3.62
CA TYR A 20 10.25 -0.69 -2.56
C TYR A 20 11.65 -1.06 -3.07
N PRO A 21 12.60 -0.11 -3.05
CA PRO A 21 13.92 -0.30 -3.64
C PRO A 21 14.83 -1.23 -2.81
N CYS A 22 14.50 -1.48 -1.54
CA CYS A 22 15.22 -2.45 -0.73
C CYS A 22 14.98 -3.89 -1.21
N GLU A 23 15.98 -4.76 -1.08
CA GLU A 23 15.85 -6.17 -1.45
C GLU A 23 14.75 -6.89 -0.66
N ARG A 24 14.10 -7.88 -1.28
CA ARG A 24 13.12 -8.72 -0.57
C ARG A 24 13.87 -9.69 0.35
N LYS A 25 13.44 -9.82 1.61
CA LYS A 25 14.08 -10.72 2.59
C LYS A 25 13.09 -11.49 3.46
N ASN A 26 13.60 -12.50 4.19
CA ASN A 26 12.84 -13.22 5.22
C ASN A 26 12.46 -12.27 6.37
N ARG A 27 11.26 -12.44 6.92
CA ARG A 27 10.85 -11.68 8.11
C ARG A 27 11.52 -12.24 9.37
N PRO A 28 12.12 -11.38 10.22
CA PRO A 28 12.63 -11.82 11.52
C PRO A 28 11.54 -12.46 12.39
N SER A 29 11.93 -13.43 13.22
CA SER A 29 11.00 -14.07 14.16
C SER A 29 10.38 -13.03 15.10
N GLY A 30 9.08 -13.19 15.40
CA GLY A 30 8.33 -12.31 16.29
C GLY A 30 7.77 -11.04 15.62
N GLN A 31 8.21 -10.67 14.42
CA GLN A 31 7.61 -9.54 13.70
C GLN A 31 6.35 -9.93 12.94
N LYS A 32 5.47 -8.95 12.74
CA LYS A 32 4.16 -9.11 12.09
C LYS A 32 3.95 -8.21 10.88
N ASP A 33 4.85 -7.26 10.66
CA ASP A 33 4.80 -6.35 9.51
C ASP A 33 5.10 -7.08 8.19
N CYS A 34 4.69 -6.47 7.09
CA CYS A 34 4.95 -6.95 5.73
C CYS A 34 6.02 -6.12 5.01
N SER A 35 6.40 -4.99 5.58
CA SER A 35 7.43 -4.08 5.07
C SER A 35 8.46 -3.79 6.15
N TYR A 36 9.59 -3.23 5.73
CA TYR A 36 10.66 -2.82 6.61
C TYR A 36 11.42 -1.64 6.00
N TYR A 37 12.21 -0.93 6.81
CA TYR A 37 13.11 0.11 6.32
C TYR A 37 14.54 -0.40 6.18
N CYS A 38 15.21 -0.01 5.11
CA CYS A 38 16.64 -0.22 4.91
C CYS A 38 17.34 1.09 4.54
N GLN A 39 18.66 1.13 4.71
CA GLN A 39 19.45 2.30 4.31
C GLN A 39 20.07 2.06 2.93
N LEU A 40 19.70 2.88 1.95
CA LEU A 40 20.28 2.89 0.60
C LEU A 40 20.84 4.27 0.30
N ASN A 41 22.12 4.37 -0.04
CA ASN A 41 22.79 5.64 -0.35
C ASN A 41 22.57 6.74 0.71
N GLY A 42 22.55 6.35 2.00
CA GLY A 42 22.33 7.25 3.13
C GLY A 42 20.88 7.66 3.38
N LYS A 43 19.91 7.15 2.61
CA LYS A 43 18.47 7.40 2.78
C LYS A 43 17.76 6.17 3.33
N TRP A 44 16.71 6.40 4.12
CA TRP A 44 15.80 5.34 4.55
C TRP A 44 14.80 5.07 3.44
N GLU A 45 14.80 3.84 2.97
CA GLU A 45 13.94 3.36 1.90
C GLU A 45 13.10 2.18 2.37
N LEU A 46 11.99 1.91 1.69
CA LEU A 46 11.09 0.81 2.00
C LEU A 46 11.50 -0.49 1.32
N GLY A 47 11.34 -1.59 2.04
CA GLY A 47 11.50 -2.96 1.59
C GLY A 47 10.30 -3.83 1.92
N LYS A 48 10.23 -4.98 1.25
CA LYS A 48 9.15 -5.96 1.45
C LYS A 48 9.70 -7.23 2.07
N TYR A 49 8.96 -7.78 3.03
CA TYR A 49 9.12 -9.18 3.38
C TYR A 49 8.48 -10.08 2.32
N GLN A 50 8.65 -11.39 2.49
CA GLN A 50 8.07 -12.38 1.59
C GLN A 50 6.54 -12.31 1.57
N ASN A 51 5.97 -12.64 0.41
CA ASN A 51 4.53 -12.81 0.27
C ASN A 51 4.08 -14.10 0.97
N ASN A 52 2.79 -14.20 1.25
CA ASN A 52 2.11 -15.38 1.79
C ASN A 52 2.55 -15.82 3.20
N ILE A 53 3.06 -14.89 4.00
CA ILE A 53 3.30 -15.11 5.44
C ILE A 53 2.20 -14.42 6.27
N PRO A 54 1.83 -14.95 7.45
CA PRO A 54 0.80 -14.33 8.30
C PRO A 54 1.23 -12.93 8.75
N CYS A 55 0.31 -11.98 8.80
CA CYS A 55 0.56 -10.65 9.34
C CYS A 55 -0.61 -10.20 10.19
N ASP A 56 -0.43 -9.08 10.86
CA ASP A 56 -1.41 -8.56 11.78
C ASP A 56 -2.26 -7.47 11.13
N TYR A 57 -3.41 -7.85 10.55
CA TYR A 57 -4.28 -6.92 9.84
C TYR A 57 -5.16 -6.14 10.82
N SER A 58 -5.77 -6.85 11.79
CA SER A 58 -6.66 -6.26 12.80
C SER A 58 -6.24 -6.57 14.25
N SER A 59 -4.93 -6.63 14.51
CA SER A 59 -4.38 -7.05 15.82
C SER A 59 -4.68 -8.51 16.21
N SER A 60 -5.07 -9.34 15.23
CA SER A 60 -5.48 -10.74 15.41
C SER A 60 -4.71 -11.78 14.56
N ASN A 61 -3.60 -11.42 13.91
CA ASN A 61 -2.87 -12.32 12.96
C ASN A 61 -3.77 -12.93 11.87
N ASP A 62 -4.79 -12.19 11.46
CA ASP A 62 -5.80 -12.53 10.49
C ASP A 62 -5.44 -12.09 9.06
N GLY A 63 -4.24 -11.54 8.89
CA GLY A 63 -3.77 -11.05 7.60
C GLY A 63 -2.79 -11.98 6.88
N ILE A 64 -2.57 -11.67 5.60
CA ILE A 64 -1.55 -12.26 4.74
C ILE A 64 -0.72 -11.16 4.07
N CYS A 65 0.61 -11.28 4.12
CA CYS A 65 1.49 -10.32 3.45
C CYS A 65 1.45 -10.51 1.94
N LEU A 66 1.15 -9.44 1.20
CA LEU A 66 1.21 -9.40 -0.26
C LEU A 66 1.82 -8.06 -0.68
N GLU A 67 2.90 -8.14 -1.46
CA GLU A 67 3.56 -6.97 -2.03
C GLU A 67 3.91 -5.85 -1.01
N GLY A 68 4.24 -6.25 0.22
CA GLY A 68 4.66 -5.34 1.29
C GLY A 68 3.53 -4.84 2.19
N LEU A 69 2.28 -5.20 1.89
CA LEU A 69 1.09 -4.81 2.65
C LEU A 69 0.43 -6.02 3.31
N CYS A 70 -0.24 -5.78 4.44
CA CYS A 70 -1.02 -6.79 5.13
C CYS A 70 -2.48 -6.71 4.64
N TYR A 71 -2.98 -7.79 4.04
CA TYR A 71 -4.37 -7.89 3.58
C TYR A 71 -5.14 -8.86 4.45
N ASN A 72 -6.44 -8.64 4.64
CA ASN A 72 -7.31 -9.63 5.25
C ASN A 72 -7.25 -10.94 4.42
N LYS A 73 -6.88 -12.05 5.05
CA LYS A 73 -6.71 -13.33 4.35
C LYS A 73 -8.03 -13.87 3.76
N ASP A 74 -9.17 -13.47 4.32
CA ASP A 74 -10.50 -13.96 3.91
C ASP A 74 -11.00 -13.22 2.65
N THR A 75 -10.42 -12.06 2.32
CA THR A 75 -10.79 -11.27 1.12
C THR A 75 -9.87 -11.52 -0.07
N VAL A 76 -8.68 -12.08 0.16
CA VAL A 76 -7.71 -12.37 -0.91
C VAL A 76 -8.09 -13.66 -1.64
N LYS A 77 -8.40 -13.56 -2.93
CA LYS A 77 -8.60 -14.77 -3.76
C LYS A 77 -7.25 -15.43 -4.07
N PRO A 78 -7.16 -16.77 -4.10
CA PRO A 78 -5.95 -17.48 -4.52
C PRO A 78 -5.44 -17.01 -5.88
N GLY A 79 -4.16 -16.64 -5.98
CA GLY A 79 -3.55 -16.12 -7.22
C GLY A 79 -3.72 -14.62 -7.47
N SER A 80 -4.40 -13.89 -6.58
CA SER A 80 -4.49 -12.43 -6.66
C SER A 80 -3.19 -11.80 -6.16
N ASN A 81 -2.60 -10.92 -6.97
CA ASN A 81 -1.69 -9.90 -6.48
C ASN A 81 -2.52 -8.62 -6.29
N PRO A 82 -3.08 -8.34 -5.10
CA PRO A 82 -3.80 -7.08 -4.86
C PRO A 82 -2.87 -5.86 -4.96
N GLY A 83 -1.54 -6.05 -4.87
CA GLY A 83 -0.55 -5.01 -5.19
C GLY A 83 -0.18 -4.93 -6.68
N GLY A 84 -0.76 -5.77 -7.53
CA GLY A 84 -0.57 -5.76 -8.97
C GLY A 84 -1.48 -4.73 -9.60
N ARG A 85 -0.89 -3.71 -10.22
CA ARG A 85 -1.50 -2.64 -11.02
C ARG A 85 -2.61 -3.18 -11.94
N ASN A 86 -3.84 -3.29 -11.43
CA ASN A 86 -5.14 -3.44 -12.10
C ASN A 86 -6.25 -3.79 -11.07
N GLN A 87 -6.34 -3.07 -9.95
CA GLN A 87 -7.56 -3.08 -9.14
C GLN A 87 -8.40 -1.87 -9.57
N PRO A 88 -9.59 -2.05 -10.20
CA PRO A 88 -10.59 -1.00 -10.15
C PRO A 88 -10.85 -0.69 -8.67
N ALA A 89 -10.91 0.60 -8.35
CA ALA A 89 -11.12 1.08 -6.99
C ALA A 89 -12.31 0.34 -6.37
N ASP A 90 -12.12 -0.19 -5.16
CA ASP A 90 -13.23 -0.60 -4.31
C ASP A 90 -14.19 0.60 -4.18
N GLU A 91 -15.31 0.53 -4.89
CA GLU A 91 -16.51 1.27 -4.55
C GLU A 91 -17.12 0.58 -3.33
N GLY A 92 -16.90 1.15 -2.13
CA GLY A 92 -17.65 0.74 -0.93
C GLY A 92 -16.84 0.90 0.34
N GLY A 93 -17.05 2.02 1.03
CA GLY A 93 -16.48 2.25 2.36
C GLY A 93 -16.31 3.74 2.69
N ASP A 94 -17.28 4.58 2.35
CA ASP A 94 -17.49 5.87 3.00
C ASP A 94 -17.96 5.65 4.45
N GLU A 95 -17.09 5.09 5.27
CA GLU A 95 -17.27 5.10 6.71
C GLU A 95 -16.84 6.46 7.23
N GLU A 96 -17.85 7.30 7.36
CA GLU A 96 -17.98 8.52 8.15
C GLU A 96 -17.17 8.49 9.47
N TRP A 97 -15.91 8.90 9.42
CA TRP A 97 -15.07 9.12 10.61
C TRP A 97 -14.94 10.60 11.03
N ASP A 98 -15.81 11.48 10.52
CA ASP A 98 -15.86 12.89 10.93
C ASP A 98 -17.27 13.32 11.37
N ARG A 99 -17.72 12.79 12.51
CA ARG A 99 -18.70 13.50 13.35
C ARG A 99 -18.19 13.62 14.79
N LYS A 100 -17.76 14.86 15.08
CA LYS A 100 -17.59 15.56 16.36
C LYS A 100 -17.99 14.84 17.64
#